data_AF-C0SNH8-F1
#
_entry.id   AF-C0SNH8-F1
#
_cell.length_a   1.000
_cell.length_b   1.000
_cell.length_c   1.000
_cell.angle_alpha   90.00
_cell.angle_beta   90.00
_cell.angle_gamma   90.00
#
_symmetry.space_group_name_H-M   'P 1'
#
loop_
_entity.id
_entity.type
_entity.pdbx_description
1 polymer ?
#
loop_
_entity_poly.entity_id
_entity_poly.type
_entity_poly.pdbx_seq_one_letter_code
_entity_poly.pdbx_strand_id
1 'polypeptide(L)'
;LSTQLDVKVHKNGKIYYQEYRRGVVVDDLAIVGDTDLQGTTVHFTPDPDIFTETTEFDFAKLAKRVQELAFLNKGLRISITDKREGMEASKEYHYEGGIASYVEYINENKDTIFESPIFTEGEMDGIAVEVAMQYTTTYHETIMSFANNIHT
;
A
#
# COMPACT_ATOMS: atom_id res chain seq x y z
N LEU A 1 5.18 12.70 -15.14
CA LEU A 1 4.19 11.60 -15.32
C LEU A 1 2.77 12.02 -14.96
N SER A 2 2.55 13.18 -14.33
CA SER A 2 1.20 13.66 -13.98
C SER A 2 0.92 14.98 -14.67
N THR A 3 -0.30 15.20 -15.15
CA THR A 3 -0.71 16.53 -15.67
C THR A 3 -0.73 17.55 -14.53
N GLN A 4 -1.27 17.14 -13.38
CA GLN A 4 -1.35 17.90 -12.14
C GLN A 4 -0.96 17.01 -10.96
N LEU A 5 -0.27 17.60 -9.99
CA LEU A 5 0.02 17.00 -8.69
C LEU A 5 -0.05 18.09 -7.63
N ASP A 6 -0.72 17.81 -6.51
CA ASP A 6 -0.72 18.68 -5.34
C ASP A 6 -0.33 17.91 -4.07
N VAL A 7 0.36 18.61 -3.17
CA VAL A 7 0.83 18.07 -1.91
C VAL A 7 0.35 18.96 -0.78
N LYS A 8 -0.26 18.35 0.25
CA LYS A 8 -0.62 19.00 1.52
C LYS A 8 0.17 18.36 2.66
N VAL A 9 1.02 19.11 3.31
CA VAL A 9 1.78 18.68 4.49
C VAL A 9 1.18 19.31 5.74
N HIS A 10 0.71 18.47 6.66
CA HIS A 10 0.20 18.88 7.96
C HIS A 10 1.33 18.72 8.97
N LYS A 11 1.89 19.84 9.45
CA LYS A 11 3.06 19.85 10.34
C LYS A 11 3.09 21.12 11.19
N ASN A 12 3.50 20.99 12.45
CA ASN A 12 3.68 22.13 13.38
C ASN A 12 2.45 23.05 13.48
N GLY A 13 1.25 22.48 13.48
CA GLY A 13 0.00 23.25 13.57
C GLY A 13 -0.44 23.90 12.26
N LYS A 14 0.30 23.71 11.15
CA LYS A 14 0.08 24.39 9.86
C LYS A 14 -0.13 23.40 8.71
N ILE A 15 -0.89 23.83 7.71
CA ILE A 15 -1.07 23.14 6.43
C ILE A 15 -0.21 23.84 5.38
N TYR A 16 0.80 23.16 4.88
CA TYR A 16 1.63 23.61 3.76
C TYR A 16 1.11 23.01 2.46
N TYR A 17 1.02 23.80 1.40
CA TYR A 17 0.51 23.38 0.09
C TYR A 17 1.45 23.76 -1.04
N GLN A 18 1.61 22.85 -2.01
CA GLN A 18 2.30 23.15 -3.26
C GLN A 18 1.66 22.38 -4.43
N GLU A 19 1.54 23.05 -5.58
CA GLU A 19 1.02 22.49 -6.83
C GLU A 19 2.12 22.39 -7.88
N TYR A 20 2.03 21.33 -8.68
CA TYR A 20 2.91 21.04 -9.80
C TYR A 20 2.08 20.76 -11.05
N ARG A 21 2.53 21.26 -12.20
CA ARG A 21 1.94 20.93 -13.52
C ARG A 21 3.00 20.34 -14.41
N ARG A 22 2.80 19.08 -14.83
CA ARG A 22 3.79 18.29 -15.58
C ARG A 22 5.20 18.35 -14.96
N GLY A 23 5.26 18.34 -13.63
CA GLY A 23 6.50 18.38 -12.85
C GLY A 23 7.08 19.78 -12.60
N VAL A 24 6.53 20.84 -13.22
CA VAL A 24 6.95 22.22 -12.97
C VAL A 24 6.19 22.78 -11.77
N VAL A 25 6.91 23.36 -10.82
CA VAL A 25 6.34 24.07 -9.66
C VAL A 25 5.48 25.23 -10.17
N VAL A 26 4.21 25.28 -9.74
CA VAL A 26 3.29 26.36 -10.11
C VAL A 26 3.53 27.62 -9.28
N ASP A 27 3.76 27.44 -7.99
CA ASP A 27 4.02 28.53 -7.03
C ASP A 27 4.89 28.02 -5.86
N ASP A 28 5.45 28.95 -5.09
CA ASP A 28 6.20 28.66 -3.88
C ASP A 28 5.33 27.96 -2.83
N LEU A 29 5.97 27.24 -1.91
CA LEU A 29 5.28 26.54 -0.82
C LEU A 29 4.51 27.54 0.05
N ALA A 30 3.18 27.42 0.09
CA ALA A 30 2.31 28.33 0.81
C ALA A 30 1.73 27.69 2.08
N ILE A 31 1.54 28.48 3.13
CA ILE A 31 0.73 28.08 4.30
C ILE A 31 -0.73 28.41 3.98
N VAL A 32 -1.58 27.38 3.91
CA VAL A 32 -2.99 27.52 3.49
C VAL A 32 -4.00 27.34 4.64
N GLY A 33 -3.52 27.08 5.85
CA GLY A 33 -4.39 26.96 7.02
C GLY A 33 -3.68 26.41 8.26
N ASP A 34 -4.47 26.23 9.32
CA ASP A 34 -4.08 25.61 10.57
C ASP A 34 -4.61 24.17 10.66
N THR A 35 -3.96 23.31 11.45
CA THR A 35 -4.36 21.90 11.62
C THR A 35 -3.85 21.29 12.91
N ASP A 36 -4.63 20.37 13.49
CA ASP A 36 -4.20 19.52 14.60
C ASP A 36 -3.66 18.16 14.13
N LEU A 37 -3.68 17.91 12.81
CA LEU A 37 -3.22 16.67 12.21
C LEU A 37 -1.72 16.70 11.90
N GLN A 38 -1.13 15.52 11.73
CA GLN A 38 0.20 15.35 11.17
C GLN A 38 0.16 14.33 10.03
N GLY A 39 0.84 14.64 8.93
CA GLY A 39 0.90 13.74 7.79
C GLY A 39 1.07 14.47 6.47
N THR A 40 1.06 13.70 5.39
CA THR A 40 1.18 14.22 4.03
C THR A 40 0.10 13.61 3.16
N THR A 41 -0.62 14.45 2.43
CA THR A 41 -1.55 14.04 1.39
C THR A 41 -0.92 14.39 0.06
N VAL A 42 -0.85 13.40 -0.84
CA VAL A 42 -0.45 13.60 -2.23
C VAL A 42 -1.63 13.25 -3.11
N HIS A 43 -1.99 14.16 -4.01
CA HIS A 43 -3.00 13.92 -5.03
C HIS A 43 -2.38 14.17 -6.40
N PHE A 44 -2.71 13.33 -7.38
CA PHE A 44 -2.17 13.47 -8.73
C PHE A 44 -3.14 12.93 -9.78
N THR A 45 -3.03 13.48 -10.98
CA THR A 45 -3.75 13.02 -12.17
C THR A 45 -2.75 12.49 -13.19
N PRO A 46 -2.84 11.22 -13.62
CA PRO A 46 -1.96 10.66 -14.64
C PRO A 46 -1.96 11.49 -15.94
N ASP A 47 -0.80 11.61 -16.58
CA ASP A 47 -0.67 12.35 -17.85
C ASP A 47 -1.12 11.50 -19.05
N PRO A 48 -2.21 11.85 -19.75
CA PRO A 48 -2.73 11.05 -20.88
C PRO A 48 -1.83 11.10 -22.12
N ASP A 49 -0.92 12.08 -22.22
CA ASP A 49 0.08 12.10 -23.31
C ASP A 49 1.18 11.07 -23.10
N ILE A 50 1.33 10.57 -21.86
CA ILE A 50 2.33 9.58 -21.48
C ILE A 50 1.67 8.20 -21.32
N PHE A 51 0.54 8.13 -20.62
CA PHE A 51 -0.21 6.90 -20.40
C PHE A 51 -1.32 6.74 -21.44
N THR A 52 -0.95 6.25 -22.63
CA THR A 52 -1.85 6.18 -23.78
C THR A 52 -2.83 5.00 -23.76
N GLU A 53 -2.56 3.95 -22.98
CA GLU A 53 -3.45 2.79 -22.88
C GLU A 53 -4.64 3.05 -21.93
N THR A 54 -4.38 3.61 -20.76
CA THR A 54 -5.41 3.97 -19.78
C THR A 54 -4.85 4.92 -18.72
N THR A 55 -5.68 5.86 -18.28
CA THR A 55 -5.46 6.68 -17.08
C THR A 55 -6.40 6.29 -15.93
N GLU A 56 -7.28 5.31 -16.17
CA GLU A 56 -8.25 4.82 -15.20
C GLU A 56 -7.61 3.80 -14.26
N PHE A 57 -7.83 4.00 -12.96
CA PHE A 57 -7.36 3.10 -11.94
C PHE A 57 -8.30 1.90 -11.76
N ASP A 58 -7.71 0.71 -11.64
CA ASP A 58 -8.41 -0.54 -11.34
C ASP A 58 -8.44 -0.74 -9.81
N PHE A 59 -9.61 -0.56 -9.22
CA PHE A 59 -9.79 -0.67 -7.76
C PHE A 59 -9.42 -2.07 -7.24
N ALA A 60 -9.74 -3.14 -7.97
CA ALA A 60 -9.47 -4.50 -7.52
C ALA A 60 -7.96 -4.79 -7.46
N LYS A 61 -7.21 -4.34 -8.48
CA LYS A 61 -5.75 -4.45 -8.49
C LYS A 61 -5.11 -3.63 -7.37
N LEU A 62 -5.55 -2.38 -7.18
CA LEU A 62 -5.03 -1.53 -6.10
C LEU A 62 -5.36 -2.09 -4.72
N ALA A 63 -6.60 -2.53 -4.50
CA ALA A 63 -7.02 -3.11 -3.23
C ALA A 63 -6.21 -4.36 -2.87
N LYS A 64 -5.90 -5.22 -3.85
CA LYS A 64 -5.01 -6.38 -3.64
C LYS A 64 -3.62 -5.94 -3.16
N ARG A 65 -3.01 -4.93 -3.80
CA ARG A 65 -1.69 -4.43 -3.41
C ARG A 65 -1.71 -3.73 -2.05
N VAL A 66 -2.76 -2.99 -1.74
CA VAL A 66 -2.95 -2.32 -0.44
C VAL A 66 -3.10 -3.36 0.68
N GLN A 67 -3.86 -4.42 0.44
CA GLN A 67 -4.00 -5.52 1.39
C GLN A 67 -2.67 -6.23 1.66
N GLU A 68 -1.90 -6.53 0.61
CA GLU A 68 -0.55 -7.10 0.74
C GLU A 68 0.37 -6.20 1.57
N LEU A 69 0.35 -4.88 1.33
CA LEU A 69 1.12 -3.93 2.14
C LEU A 69 0.71 -3.94 3.62
N ALA A 70 -0.59 -4.13 3.91
CA ALA A 70 -1.07 -4.23 5.28
C ALA A 70 -0.59 -5.51 5.99
N PHE A 71 -0.41 -6.61 5.25
CA PHE A 71 0.22 -7.81 5.82
C PHE A 71 1.72 -7.62 6.07
N LEU A 72 2.44 -6.97 5.14
CA LEU A 72 3.88 -6.72 5.26
C LEU A 72 4.22 -5.70 6.37
N ASN A 73 3.26 -4.87 6.77
CA ASN A 73 3.44 -3.85 7.82
C ASN A 73 2.54 -4.18 9.00
N LYS A 74 3.01 -5.08 9.87
CA LYS A 74 2.29 -5.53 11.07
C LYS A 74 1.76 -4.36 11.90
N GLY A 75 0.45 -4.36 12.16
CA GLY A 75 -0.23 -3.31 12.93
C GLY A 75 -0.48 -1.99 12.18
N LEU A 76 -0.12 -1.89 10.90
CA LEU A 76 -0.46 -0.72 10.09
C LEU A 76 -1.89 -0.84 9.57
N ARG A 77 -2.72 0.15 9.90
CA ARG A 77 -4.05 0.30 9.30
C ARG A 77 -3.92 1.03 7.96
N ILE A 78 -4.36 0.37 6.89
CA ILE A 78 -4.40 0.97 5.55
C ILE A 78 -5.81 0.85 4.98
N SER A 79 -6.33 1.93 4.41
CA SER A 79 -7.63 1.94 3.75
C SER A 79 -7.52 2.40 2.29
N ILE A 80 -8.46 1.95 1.48
CA ILE A 80 -8.61 2.34 0.08
C ILE A 80 -10.08 2.61 -0.22
N THR A 81 -10.36 3.68 -0.95
CA THR A 81 -11.73 4.10 -1.28
C THR A 81 -11.81 4.52 -2.75
N ASP A 82 -12.75 3.93 -3.49
CA ASP A 82 -13.20 4.41 -4.78
C ASP A 82 -14.35 5.40 -4.59
N LYS A 83 -14.20 6.59 -5.19
CA LYS A 83 -15.16 7.69 -5.09
C LYS A 83 -15.90 7.95 -6.42
N ARG A 84 -15.70 7.12 -7.44
CA ARG A 84 -16.39 7.25 -8.72
C ARG A 84 -17.87 6.89 -8.54
N GLU A 85 -18.74 7.74 -9.09
CA GLU A 85 -20.19 7.55 -8.99
C GLU A 85 -20.63 6.23 -9.62
N GLY A 86 -21.40 5.43 -8.89
CA GLY A 86 -21.86 4.10 -9.30
C GLY A 86 -20.80 2.98 -9.20
N MET A 87 -19.59 3.30 -8.71
CA MET A 87 -18.51 2.33 -8.43
C MET A 87 -17.95 2.50 -7.01
N GLU A 88 -18.69 3.15 -6.12
CA GLU A 88 -18.24 3.46 -4.77
C GLU A 88 -17.91 2.18 -4.01
N ALA A 89 -16.68 2.10 -3.50
CA ALA A 89 -16.20 0.97 -2.73
C ALA A 89 -15.23 1.46 -1.67
N SER A 90 -15.24 0.82 -0.50
CA SER A 90 -14.27 1.10 0.55
C SER A 90 -13.81 -0.21 1.18
N LYS A 91 -12.50 -0.31 1.40
CA LYS A 91 -11.88 -1.43 2.11
C LYS A 91 -10.88 -0.90 3.12
N GLU A 92 -10.79 -1.61 4.23
CA GLU A 92 -9.86 -1.33 5.31
C GLU A 92 -9.15 -2.61 5.71
N TYR A 93 -7.85 -2.51 5.92
CA TYR A 93 -6.97 -3.61 6.22
C TYR A 93 -6.13 -3.28 7.44
N HIS A 94 -6.11 -4.22 8.39
CA HIS A 94 -5.31 -4.13 9.60
C HIS A 94 -5.01 -5.56 10.06
N TYR A 95 -3.74 -5.94 10.01
CA TYR A 95 -3.29 -7.30 10.31
C TYR A 95 -2.23 -7.28 11.40
N GLU A 96 -2.56 -7.87 12.55
CA GLU A 96 -1.63 -8.01 13.67
C GLU A 96 -0.70 -9.23 13.51
N GLY A 97 -1.11 -10.24 12.73
CA GLY A 97 -0.29 -11.44 12.47
C GLY A 97 0.78 -11.27 11.39
N GLY A 98 0.86 -10.10 10.74
CA GLY A 98 1.87 -9.81 9.73
C GLY A 98 1.88 -10.81 8.57
N ILE A 99 3.07 -11.26 8.16
CA ILE A 99 3.25 -12.21 7.05
C ILE A 99 2.71 -13.61 7.34
N ALA A 100 2.50 -14.00 8.59
CA ALA A 100 1.83 -15.26 8.92
C ALA A 100 0.36 -15.23 8.46
N SER A 101 -0.35 -14.15 8.76
CA SER A 101 -1.71 -13.93 8.24
C SER A 101 -1.75 -13.81 6.70
N TYR A 102 -0.64 -13.40 6.08
CA TYR A 102 -0.57 -13.39 4.62
C TYR A 102 -0.55 -14.81 4.04
N VAL A 103 0.20 -15.72 4.66
CA VAL A 103 0.23 -17.13 4.25
C VAL A 103 -1.14 -17.78 4.42
N GLU A 104 -1.85 -17.50 5.52
CA GLU A 104 -3.23 -17.95 5.73
C GLU A 104 -4.15 -17.46 4.60
N TYR A 105 -4.05 -16.17 4.25
CA TYR A 105 -4.82 -15.57 3.17
C TYR A 105 -4.53 -16.20 1.81
N ILE A 106 -3.25 -16.44 1.47
CA ILE A 106 -2.86 -17.10 0.21
C ILE A 106 -3.40 -18.54 0.13
N ASN A 107 -3.53 -19.20 1.26
CA ASN A 107 -3.98 -20.59 1.35
C ASN A 107 -5.49 -20.72 1.67
N GLU A 108 -6.26 -19.63 1.72
CA GLU A 108 -7.68 -19.65 2.13
C GLU A 108 -8.55 -20.64 1.34
N ASN A 109 -8.18 -20.91 0.07
CA ASN A 109 -8.89 -21.80 -0.84
C ASN A 109 -8.12 -23.11 -1.11
N LYS A 110 -7.19 -23.50 -0.24
CA LYS A 110 -6.36 -24.70 -0.36
C LYS A 110 -6.45 -25.55 0.90
N ASP A 111 -6.37 -26.87 0.76
CA ASP A 111 -6.25 -27.75 1.92
C ASP A 111 -4.83 -27.70 2.49
N THR A 112 -4.72 -27.23 3.73
CA THR A 112 -3.44 -27.14 4.45
C THR A 112 -3.14 -28.43 5.22
N ILE A 113 -1.86 -28.76 5.39
CA ILE A 113 -1.43 -29.97 6.12
C ILE A 113 -1.54 -29.76 7.64
N PHE A 114 -1.41 -28.52 8.09
CA PHE A 114 -1.52 -28.11 9.49
C PHE A 114 -2.16 -26.72 9.58
N GLU A 115 -2.83 -26.46 10.70
CA GLU A 115 -3.75 -25.33 10.87
C GLU A 115 -3.06 -23.95 10.77
N SER A 116 -2.00 -23.72 11.55
CA SER A 116 -1.33 -22.42 11.63
C SER A 116 -0.01 -22.40 10.85
N PRO A 117 0.30 -21.35 10.07
CA PRO A 117 1.60 -21.22 9.43
C PRO A 117 2.76 -21.23 10.44
N ILE A 118 3.89 -21.77 10.00
CA ILE A 118 5.15 -21.62 10.72
C ILE A 118 5.64 -20.19 10.50
N PHE A 119 5.96 -19.48 11.57
CA PHE A 119 6.53 -18.14 11.55
C PHE A 119 7.80 -18.08 12.38
N THR A 120 8.82 -17.39 11.86
CA THR A 120 10.05 -17.09 12.58
C THR A 120 10.62 -15.74 12.12
N GLU A 121 11.25 -15.03 13.04
CA GLU A 121 11.91 -13.75 12.81
C GLU A 121 13.31 -13.76 13.44
N GLY A 122 14.22 -12.99 12.87
CA GLY A 122 15.57 -12.83 13.40
C GLY A 122 16.29 -11.65 12.79
N GLU A 123 17.38 -11.24 13.42
CA GLU A 123 18.24 -10.17 12.95
C GLU A 123 19.70 -10.64 13.01
N MET A 124 20.44 -10.42 11.93
CA MET A 124 21.88 -10.69 11.88
C MET A 124 22.57 -9.61 11.06
N ASP A 125 23.68 -9.07 11.56
CA ASP A 125 24.45 -8.00 10.91
C ASP A 125 23.61 -6.77 10.50
N GLY A 126 22.59 -6.44 11.29
CA GLY A 126 21.66 -5.33 11.04
C GLY A 126 20.62 -5.60 9.94
N ILE A 127 20.52 -6.84 9.47
CA ILE A 127 19.51 -7.28 8.51
C ILE A 127 18.44 -8.07 9.27
N ALA A 128 17.24 -7.49 9.35
CA ALA A 128 16.06 -8.16 9.88
C ALA A 128 15.43 -9.05 8.79
N VAL A 129 15.08 -10.28 9.16
CA VAL A 129 14.44 -11.27 8.30
C VAL A 129 13.23 -11.85 9.03
N GLU A 130 12.09 -11.86 8.35
CA GLU A 130 10.89 -12.58 8.77
C GLU A 130 10.57 -13.65 7.73
N VAL A 131 10.17 -14.84 8.20
CA VAL A 131 9.77 -15.96 7.34
C VAL A 131 8.46 -16.55 7.85
N ALA A 132 7.48 -16.68 6.95
CA ALA A 132 6.26 -17.43 7.18
C ALA A 132 6.08 -18.48 6.09
N MET A 133 5.67 -19.69 6.47
CA MET A 133 5.42 -20.78 5.52
C MET A 133 4.33 -21.75 5.99
N GLN A 134 3.63 -22.37 5.04
CA GLN A 134 2.63 -23.40 5.31
C GLN A 134 2.54 -24.36 4.13
N TYR A 135 2.48 -25.65 4.43
CA TYR A 135 2.31 -26.68 3.41
C TYR A 135 0.84 -26.89 3.06
N THR A 136 0.59 -27.17 1.79
CA THR A 136 -0.74 -27.56 1.27
C THR A 136 -0.67 -28.97 0.66
N THR A 137 -1.81 -29.57 0.38
CA THR A 137 -1.91 -30.86 -0.32
C THR A 137 -1.63 -30.76 -1.83
N THR A 138 -1.53 -29.54 -2.36
CA THR A 138 -1.30 -29.30 -3.80
C THR A 138 0.16 -29.50 -4.19
N TYR A 139 0.41 -29.77 -5.47
CA TYR A 139 1.77 -29.89 -6.02
C TYR A 139 2.37 -28.55 -6.48
N HIS A 140 1.63 -27.45 -6.34
CA HIS A 140 2.11 -26.13 -6.76
C HIS A 140 2.87 -25.44 -5.63
N GLU A 141 4.08 -25.00 -5.93
CA GLU A 141 4.88 -24.18 -5.05
C GLU A 141 4.58 -22.69 -5.28
N THR A 142 4.51 -21.91 -4.20
CA THR A 142 4.40 -20.45 -4.24
C THR A 142 5.39 -19.87 -3.25
N ILE A 143 6.49 -19.31 -3.77
CA ILE A 143 7.48 -18.57 -2.98
C ILE A 143 7.31 -17.09 -3.29
N MET A 144 7.25 -16.27 -2.24
CA MET A 144 7.22 -14.81 -2.34
C MET A 144 8.34 -14.25 -1.48
N SER A 145 9.15 -13.34 -2.04
CA SER A 145 10.27 -12.71 -1.34
C SER A 145 10.16 -11.20 -1.40
N PHE A 146 10.50 -10.55 -0.29
CA PHE A 146 10.38 -9.11 -0.14
C PHE A 146 11.66 -8.52 0.45
N ALA A 147 12.03 -7.34 -0.04
CA ALA A 147 13.06 -6.51 0.56
C ALA A 147 12.48 -5.10 0.76
N ASN A 148 12.44 -4.61 2.01
CA ASN A 148 11.88 -3.29 2.36
C ASN A 148 10.47 -3.07 1.77
N ASN A 149 9.58 -4.04 1.93
CA ASN A 149 8.20 -4.06 1.40
C ASN A 149 8.05 -4.11 -0.14
N ILE A 150 9.16 -4.29 -0.87
CA ILE A 150 9.17 -4.44 -2.33
C ILE A 150 9.30 -5.92 -2.67
N HIS A 151 8.38 -6.41 -3.51
CA HIS A 151 8.43 -7.77 -4.04
C HIS A 151 9.67 -7.92 -4.93
N THR A 152 10.41 -9.02 -4.76
CA THR A 152 11.66 -9.34 -5.48
C THR A 152 11.47 -10.47 -6.48
#